data_AF-A0A3P8FDY5-F1
#
_entry.id   AF-A0A3P8FDY5-F1
#
_cell.length_a   1.000
_cell.length_b   1.000
_cell.length_c   1.000
_cell.angle_alpha   90.00
_cell.angle_beta   90.00
_cell.angle_gamma   90.00
#
_symmetry.space_group_name_H-M   'P 1'
#
loop_
_entity.id
_entity.type
_entity.pdbx_description
1 polymer ?
#
loop_
_entity_poly.entity_id
_entity_poly.type
_entity_poly.pdbx_seq_one_letter_code
_entity_poly.pdbx_strand_id
1 'polypeptide(L)'
;MNVETRALFVEGVYRKSGSLAQVRSIRRVIETAPDFDAVCLDDVQVHVLTTLVKAFLREMPEPLITFDLYENFLNVSGMHVKSEF
;
A
#
# COMPACT_ATOMS: atom_id res chain seq x y z
N MET A 1 -1.07 3.98 -14.07
CA MET A 1 0.09 3.25 -13.52
C MET A 1 1.01 4.28 -12.86
N ASN A 2 0.96 4.46 -11.54
CA ASN A 2 1.60 5.60 -10.85
C ASN A 2 2.90 5.23 -10.14
N VAL A 3 2.83 4.36 -9.12
CA VAL A 3 4.03 3.98 -8.36
C VAL A 3 5.00 3.18 -9.23
N GLU A 4 4.50 2.21 -9.99
CA GLU A 4 5.32 1.31 -10.81
C GLU A 4 6.16 2.03 -11.88
N THR A 5 5.70 3.17 -12.38
CA THR A 5 6.38 3.95 -13.43
C THR A 5 7.24 5.08 -12.88
N ARG A 6 6.86 5.68 -11.74
CA ARG A 6 7.50 6.89 -11.19
C ARG A 6 8.43 6.61 -10.01
N ALA A 7 8.33 5.44 -9.36
CA ALA A 7 9.00 5.17 -8.10
C ALA A 7 10.33 4.42 -8.22
N LEU A 8 10.66 3.83 -9.40
CA LEU A 8 11.81 2.94 -9.58
C LEU A 8 13.15 3.51 -9.08
N PHE A 9 13.36 4.83 -9.21
CA PHE A 9 14.58 5.52 -8.78
C PHE A 9 14.40 6.42 -7.56
N VAL A 10 13.23 6.37 -6.92
CA VAL A 10 12.96 7.15 -5.71
C VAL A 10 13.54 6.41 -4.51
N GLU A 11 14.32 7.11 -3.69
CA GLU A 11 14.95 6.50 -2.53
C GLU A 11 13.94 6.18 -1.42
N GLY A 12 13.94 4.96 -0.90
CA GLY A 12 13.13 4.59 0.24
C GLY A 12 11.63 4.52 -0.05
N VAL A 13 11.24 4.13 -1.27
CA VAL A 13 9.85 3.83 -1.63
C VAL A 13 9.25 2.81 -0.65
N TYR A 14 8.00 3.02 -0.25
CA TYR A 14 7.32 2.30 0.85
C TYR A 14 7.94 2.44 2.26
N ARG A 15 9.20 2.89 2.41
CA ARG A 15 9.85 3.14 3.71
C ARG A 15 9.66 4.58 4.20
N LYS A 16 10.00 5.58 3.40
CA LYS A 16 9.82 7.00 3.73
C LYS A 16 8.34 7.38 3.63
N SER A 17 7.87 8.19 4.59
CA SER A 17 6.48 8.64 4.65
C SER A 17 6.28 9.93 3.83
N GLY A 18 5.17 10.00 3.09
CA GLY A 18 4.72 11.25 2.47
C GLY A 18 4.18 12.29 3.47
N SER A 19 4.04 13.54 3.02
CA SER A 19 3.46 14.63 3.81
C SER A 19 2.05 14.28 4.29
N LEU A 20 1.83 14.32 5.60
CA LEU A 20 0.54 13.98 6.21
C LEU A 20 -0.60 14.90 5.73
N ALA A 21 -0.32 16.18 5.50
CA ALA A 21 -1.30 17.13 4.98
C ALA A 21 -1.74 16.73 3.56
N GLN A 22 -0.79 16.39 2.70
CA GLN A 22 -1.08 15.94 1.34
C GLN A 22 -1.79 14.58 1.34
N VAL A 23 -1.39 13.63 2.19
CA VAL A 23 -2.07 12.33 2.35
C VAL A 23 -3.55 12.52 2.68
N ARG A 24 -3.89 13.39 3.65
CA ARG A 24 -5.29 13.67 3.99
C ARG A 24 -6.04 14.33 2.83
N SER A 25 -5.41 15.29 2.15
CA SER A 25 -6.03 15.99 1.03
C SER A 25 -6.35 15.04 -0.13
N ILE A 26 -5.37 14.21 -0.53
CA ILE A 26 -5.54 13.28 -1.66
C ILE A 26 -6.49 12.14 -1.30
N ARG A 27 -6.47 11.65 -0.04
CA ARG A 27 -7.47 10.70 0.44
C ARG A 27 -8.88 11.24 0.23
N ARG A 28 -9.14 12.49 0.65
CA ARG A 28 -10.47 13.11 0.49
C ARG A 28 -10.87 13.20 -0.98
N VAL A 29 -9.94 13.56 -1.87
CA VAL A 29 -10.20 13.57 -3.32
C VAL A 29 -10.65 12.19 -3.80
N ILE A 30 -9.92 11.13 -3.42
CA ILE A 30 -10.25 9.75 -3.81
C ILE A 30 -11.62 9.32 -3.26
N GLU A 31 -11.89 9.58 -1.97
CA GLU A 31 -13.13 9.13 -1.30
C GLU A 31 -14.39 9.88 -1.77
N THR A 32 -14.23 11.09 -2.31
CA THR A 32 -15.35 11.92 -2.77
C THR A 32 -15.51 11.97 -4.28
N ALA A 33 -14.61 11.31 -5.02
CA ALA A 33 -14.66 11.29 -6.48
C ALA A 33 -15.89 10.52 -6.99
N PRO A 34 -16.57 11.01 -8.04
CA PRO A 34 -17.74 10.34 -8.61
C PRO A 34 -17.36 9.03 -9.33
N ASP A 35 -16.16 8.96 -9.90
CA ASP A 35 -15.61 7.79 -10.59
C ASP A 35 -14.08 7.83 -10.58
N PHE A 36 -13.45 6.81 -11.17
CA PHE A 36 -12.00 6.67 -11.24
C PHE A 36 -11.35 7.71 -12.16
N ASP A 37 -12.00 8.11 -13.25
CA ASP A 37 -11.45 9.02 -14.26
C ASP A 37 -11.41 10.48 -13.73
N ALA A 38 -12.24 10.79 -12.73
CA ALA A 38 -12.22 12.06 -12.01
C ALA A 38 -10.99 12.25 -11.09
N VAL A 39 -10.17 11.22 -10.87
CA VAL A 39 -9.01 11.26 -9.96
C VAL A 39 -7.70 11.32 -10.75
N CYS A 40 -7.06 12.50 -10.77
CA CYS A 40 -5.71 12.66 -11.33
C CYS A 40 -4.65 12.59 -10.22
N LEU A 41 -3.66 11.70 -10.38
CA LEU A 41 -2.58 11.46 -9.40
C LEU A 41 -1.17 11.69 -9.96
N ASP A 42 -1.06 12.16 -11.20
CA ASP A 42 0.21 12.25 -11.94
C ASP A 42 1.21 13.22 -11.29
N ASP A 43 0.71 14.27 -10.64
CA ASP A 43 1.52 15.26 -9.91
C ASP A 43 1.67 14.94 -8.41
N VAL A 44 1.01 13.90 -7.92
CA VAL A 44 1.06 13.54 -6.49
C VAL A 44 2.39 12.86 -6.19
N GLN A 45 3.10 13.32 -5.15
CA GLN A 45 4.38 12.75 -4.76
C GLN A 45 4.29 11.24 -4.46
N VAL A 46 5.28 10.47 -4.92
CA VAL A 46 5.32 9.00 -4.78
C VAL A 46 5.22 8.54 -3.31
N HIS A 47 5.85 9.26 -2.38
CA HIS A 47 5.76 8.92 -0.95
C HIS A 47 4.35 9.15 -0.38
N VAL A 48 3.58 10.09 -0.93
CA VAL A 48 2.16 10.28 -0.57
C VAL A 48 1.33 9.11 -1.08
N LEU A 49 1.52 8.71 -2.34
CA LEU A 49 0.83 7.57 -2.94
C LEU A 49 1.11 6.26 -2.19
N THR A 50 2.37 5.96 -1.92
CA THR A 50 2.75 4.75 -1.17
C THR A 50 2.26 4.77 0.28
N THR A 51 2.19 5.95 0.92
CA THR A 51 1.52 6.08 2.23
C THR A 51 0.03 5.77 2.14
N LEU A 52 -0.67 6.26 1.11
CA LEU A 52 -2.10 5.98 0.92
C LEU A 52 -2.37 4.50 0.71
N VAL A 53 -1.58 3.81 -0.14
CA VAL A 53 -1.71 2.36 -0.37
C VAL A 53 -1.53 1.59 0.94
N LYS A 54 -0.48 1.89 1.72
CA LYS A 54 -0.26 1.28 3.03
C LYS A 54 -1.38 1.57 4.02
N ALA A 55 -1.95 2.76 3.97
CA ALA A 55 -3.02 3.16 4.87
C ALA A 55 -4.32 2.43 4.54
N PHE A 56 -4.68 2.32 3.26
CA PHE A 56 -5.83 1.55 2.79
C PHE A 56 -5.76 0.10 3.31
N LEU A 57 -4.65 -0.61 3.06
CA LEU A 57 -4.50 -2.00 3.49
C LEU A 57 -4.57 -2.20 5.02
N ARG A 58 -4.10 -1.21 5.79
CA ARG A 58 -4.11 -1.26 7.26
C ARG A 58 -5.49 -0.94 7.84
N GLU A 59 -6.28 -0.13 7.14
CA GLU A 59 -7.58 0.36 7.60
C GLU A 59 -8.75 -0.52 7.13
N MET A 60 -8.47 -1.56 6.36
CA MET A 60 -9.49 -2.56 6.02
C MET A 60 -10.11 -3.16 7.29
N PRO A 61 -11.44 -3.40 7.33
CA PRO A 61 -12.10 -4.04 8.47
C PRO A 61 -11.53 -5.42 8.81
N GLU A 62 -11.07 -6.12 7.78
CA GLU A 62 -10.35 -7.38 7.86
C GLU A 62 -8.98 -7.21 7.18
N PRO A 63 -7.87 -7.69 7.80
CA PRO A 63 -6.55 -7.62 7.18
C PRO A 63 -6.51 -8.38 5.85
N LEU A 64 -5.63 -7.93 4.95
CA LEU A 64 -5.41 -8.58 3.66
C LEU A 64 -5.10 -10.08 3.80
N ILE A 65 -4.30 -10.44 4.81
CA ILE A 65 -4.20 -11.81 5.30
C ILE A 65 -5.28 -11.97 6.36
N THR A 66 -6.39 -12.59 5.99
CA THR A 66 -7.60 -12.73 6.81
C THR A 66 -7.32 -13.35 8.17
N PHE A 67 -8.19 -13.07 9.15
CA PHE A 67 -8.02 -13.62 10.50
C PHE A 67 -8.03 -15.15 10.51
N ASP A 68 -8.90 -15.76 9.71
CA ASP A 68 -9.04 -17.22 9.60
C ASP A 68 -7.77 -17.90 9.04
N LEU A 69 -6.99 -17.19 8.22
CA LEU A 69 -5.79 -17.73 7.58
C LEU A 69 -4.51 -17.35 8.32
N TYR A 70 -4.55 -16.43 9.28
CA TYR A 70 -3.36 -15.87 9.91
C TYR A 70 -2.44 -16.94 10.50
N GLU A 71 -2.99 -17.86 11.29
CA GLU A 71 -2.23 -18.98 11.88
C GLU A 71 -1.66 -19.92 10.82
N ASN A 72 -2.38 -20.14 9.72
CA ASN A 72 -1.89 -20.97 8.62
C ASN A 72 -0.65 -20.34 7.98
N PHE A 73 -0.66 -19.02 7.76
CA PHE A 73 0.49 -18.30 7.21
C PHE A 73 1.68 -18.31 8.18
N LEU A 74 1.47 -18.14 9.48
CA LEU A 74 2.54 -18.24 10.48
C LEU A 74 3.17 -19.63 10.50
N ASN A 75 2.34 -20.68 10.54
CA ASN A 75 2.81 -22.06 10.53
C ASN A 75 3.67 -22.35 9.31
N VAL A 76 3.22 -22.00 8.11
CA VAL A 76 4.00 -22.18 6.87
C VAL A 76 5.31 -21.39 6.90
N SER A 77 5.30 -20.16 7.43
CA SER A 77 6.53 -19.35 7.53
C SER A 77 7.60 -19.94 8.45
N GLY A 78 7.19 -20.72 9.46
CA GLY A 78 8.09 -21.40 10.40
C GLY A 78 8.54 -22.79 9.95
N MET A 79 7.96 -23.32 8.85
CA MET A 79 8.38 -24.62 8.32
C MET A 79 9.77 -24.50 7.70
N HIS A 80 10.78 -25.08 8.36
CA HIS A 80 12.05 -25.36 7.71
C HIS A 80 11.81 -26.41 6.62
N VAL A 81 11.86 -25.99 5.35
CA VAL A 81 11.97 -26.93 4.23
C VAL A 81 13.30 -27.64 4.40
N LYS A 82 13.26 -28.92 4.77
CA LYS A 82 14.46 -29.77 4.69
C LYS A 82 14.90 -29.76 3.24
N SER A 83 16.03 -29.12 2.95
CA SER A 83 16.68 -29.31 1.65
C SER A 83 17.22 -30.73 1.65
N GLU A 84 16.50 -31.65 1.03
CA GLU A 84 17.04 -32.96 0.68
C GLU A 84 17.98 -32.77 -0.50
N PHE A 85 19.27 -32.63 -0.18
CA PHE A 85 20.40 -32.92 -1.07
C PHE A 85 21.38 -33.81 -0.31
#